data_AF-A0A9W6WGQ2-F1
#
_entry.id   AF-A0A9W6WGQ2-F1
#
_cell.length_a   1.000
_cell.length_b   1.000
_cell.length_c   1.000
_cell.angle_alpha   90.00
_cell.angle_beta   90.00
_cell.angle_gamma   90.00
#
_symmetry.space_group_name_H-M   'P 1'
#
loop_
_entity.id
_entity.type
_entity.pdbx_description
1 polymer ?
#
loop_
_entity_poly.entity_id
_entity_poly.type
_entity_poly.pdbx_seq_one_letter_code
_entity_poly.pdbx_strand_id
1 'polypeptide(L)'
;MLHIPLAALHEARANNFEKSENYFRSVESFIDADLVSKAHDLTLSRVAPAFIISNSKLEKFKQLLLNFKSLPNWSVGGEVYFDYLRLLELSSVSQTTDELKSVVDKLINNLELIETANAQAKVARTLMLKKLIHTIFDRGLDYPQAKLTSFELPSSETNYLNYKINEPKLIEG
;
A
#
# COMPACT_ATOMS: atom_id res chain seq x y z
N MET A 1 -37.87 -27.11 -4.55
CA MET A 1 -37.24 -25.87 -4.08
C MET A 1 -35.75 -25.96 -4.36
N LEU A 2 -35.17 -25.05 -5.13
CA LEU A 2 -33.72 -25.02 -5.31
C LEU A 2 -33.08 -24.42 -4.04
N HIS A 3 -32.32 -25.23 -3.31
CA HIS A 3 -31.58 -24.78 -2.14
C HIS A 3 -30.18 -24.36 -2.58
N ILE A 4 -30.05 -23.15 -3.13
CA ILE A 4 -28.74 -22.63 -3.53
C ILE A 4 -28.04 -22.13 -2.26
N PRO A 5 -26.82 -22.62 -1.96
CA PRO A 5 -26.04 -22.11 -0.84
C PRO A 5 -25.80 -20.60 -0.97
N LEU A 6 -25.95 -19.87 0.14
CA LEU A 6 -25.75 -18.41 0.15
C LEU A 6 -24.36 -18.02 -0.36
N ALA A 7 -23.32 -18.78 0.03
CA ALA A 7 -21.95 -18.58 -0.45
C ALA A 7 -21.84 -18.64 -1.98
N ALA A 8 -22.54 -19.58 -2.64
CA ALA A 8 -22.54 -19.70 -4.09
C ALA A 8 -23.20 -18.49 -4.77
N LEU A 9 -24.22 -17.90 -4.14
CA LEU A 9 -24.84 -16.66 -4.61
C LEU A 9 -23.87 -15.47 -4.51
N HIS A 10 -23.13 -15.37 -3.40
CA HIS A 10 -22.13 -14.32 -3.21
C HIS A 10 -20.94 -14.47 -4.17
N GLU A 11 -20.45 -15.69 -4.41
CA GLU A 11 -19.42 -15.94 -5.41
C GLU A 11 -19.88 -15.53 -6.82
N ALA A 12 -21.12 -15.87 -7.20
CA ALA A 12 -21.68 -15.46 -8.49
C ALA A 12 -21.77 -13.93 -8.61
N ARG A 13 -22.15 -13.24 -7.54
CA ARG A 13 -22.17 -11.76 -7.48
C ARG A 13 -20.77 -11.17 -7.60
N ALA A 14 -19.79 -11.73 -6.90
CA ALA A 14 -18.40 -11.29 -6.95
C ALA A 14 -17.87 -11.34 -8.39
N ASN A 15 -18.04 -12.49 -9.05
CA ASN A 15 -17.65 -12.68 -10.45
C ASN A 15 -18.34 -11.68 -11.40
N ASN A 16 -19.62 -11.35 -11.15
CA ASN A 16 -20.34 -10.36 -11.96
C ASN A 16 -19.80 -8.93 -11.76
N PHE A 17 -19.49 -8.57 -10.52
CA PHE A 17 -18.87 -7.27 -10.22
C PHE A 17 -17.47 -7.16 -10.82
N GLU A 18 -16.68 -8.23 -10.77
CA GLU A 18 -15.34 -8.27 -11.37
C GLU A 18 -15.39 -8.05 -12.90
N LYS A 19 -16.31 -8.74 -13.59
CA LYS A 19 -16.55 -8.54 -15.04
C LYS A 19 -16.99 -7.12 -15.38
N SER A 20 -17.66 -6.45 -14.45
CA SER A 20 -18.10 -5.06 -14.59
C SER A 20 -17.08 -4.05 -14.06
N GLU A 21 -15.84 -4.50 -13.78
CA GLU A 21 -14.73 -3.70 -13.23
C GLU A 21 -15.04 -3.02 -11.88
N ASN A 22 -16.07 -3.48 -11.18
CA ASN A 22 -16.40 -3.03 -9.83
C ASN A 22 -15.65 -3.87 -8.79
N TYR A 23 -14.33 -3.77 -8.82
CA TYR A 23 -13.45 -4.65 -8.03
C TYR A 23 -13.68 -4.55 -6.53
N PHE A 24 -13.98 -3.36 -6.01
CA PHE A 24 -14.24 -3.18 -4.58
C PHE A 24 -15.49 -3.97 -4.12
N ARG A 25 -16.60 -3.89 -4.87
CA ARG A 25 -17.80 -4.71 -4.56
C ARG A 25 -17.59 -6.20 -4.81
N SER A 26 -16.74 -6.54 -5.77
CA SER A 26 -16.33 -7.92 -6.00
C SER A 26 -15.62 -8.49 -4.76
N VAL A 27 -14.66 -7.74 -4.22
CA VAL A 27 -13.95 -8.12 -2.99
C VAL A 27 -14.92 -8.29 -1.81
N GLU A 28 -15.82 -7.32 -1.56
CA GLU A 28 -16.83 -7.45 -0.50
C GLU A 28 -17.65 -8.75 -0.68
N SER A 29 -18.06 -9.05 -1.91
CA SER A 29 -18.83 -10.26 -2.22
C SER A 29 -18.01 -11.55 -2.09
N PHE A 30 -16.71 -11.54 -2.39
CA PHE A 30 -15.84 -12.69 -2.15
C PHE A 30 -15.62 -12.96 -0.66
N ILE A 31 -15.52 -11.91 0.16
CA ILE A 31 -15.45 -12.04 1.62
C ILE A 31 -16.75 -12.68 2.15
N ASP A 32 -17.92 -12.18 1.70
CA ASP A 32 -19.22 -12.75 2.07
C ASP A 32 -19.39 -14.22 1.64
N ALA A 33 -18.66 -14.64 0.60
CA ALA A 33 -18.64 -16.02 0.11
C ALA A 33 -17.61 -16.92 0.84
N ASP A 34 -16.92 -16.42 1.87
CA ASP A 34 -15.80 -17.07 2.55
C ASP A 34 -14.60 -17.41 1.62
N LEU A 35 -14.49 -16.67 0.51
CA LEU A 35 -13.40 -16.81 -0.47
C LEU A 35 -12.31 -15.76 -0.20
N VAL A 36 -11.83 -15.72 1.05
CA VAL A 36 -10.94 -14.66 1.57
C VAL A 36 -9.62 -14.56 0.80
N SER A 37 -9.06 -15.68 0.32
CA SER A 37 -7.85 -15.67 -0.51
C SER A 37 -8.08 -14.97 -1.86
N LYS A 38 -9.19 -15.25 -2.55
CA LYS A 38 -9.53 -14.58 -3.82
C LYS A 38 -9.76 -13.07 -3.60
N ALA A 39 -10.44 -12.74 -2.49
CA ALA A 39 -10.66 -11.36 -2.09
C ALA A 39 -9.34 -10.61 -1.84
N HIS A 40 -8.38 -11.26 -1.18
CA HIS A 40 -7.05 -10.70 -0.93
C HIS A 40 -6.27 -10.47 -2.23
N ASP A 41 -6.20 -11.46 -3.11
CA ASP A 41 -5.47 -11.35 -4.38
C ASP A 41 -6.05 -10.24 -5.28
N LEU A 42 -7.38 -10.14 -5.35
CA LEU A 42 -8.05 -9.06 -6.06
C LEU A 42 -7.83 -7.70 -5.39
N THR A 43 -7.73 -7.69 -4.05
CA THR A 43 -7.42 -6.48 -3.30
C THR A 43 -6.03 -5.97 -3.66
N LEU A 44 -5.00 -6.81 -3.59
CA LEU A 44 -3.62 -6.42 -3.87
C LEU A 44 -3.45 -5.98 -5.33
N SER A 45 -4.06 -6.69 -6.27
CA SER A 45 -3.88 -6.42 -7.69
C SER A 45 -4.66 -5.20 -8.20
N ARG A 46 -5.89 -4.96 -7.72
CA ARG A 46 -6.79 -3.93 -8.28
C ARG A 46 -7.24 -2.88 -7.29
N VAL A 47 -7.70 -3.29 -6.12
CA VAL A 47 -8.35 -2.37 -5.17
C VAL A 47 -7.33 -1.49 -4.47
N ALA A 48 -6.32 -2.08 -3.84
CA ALA A 48 -5.30 -1.36 -3.09
C ALA A 48 -4.62 -0.27 -3.95
N PRO A 49 -4.11 -0.56 -5.17
CA PRO A 49 -3.57 0.47 -6.04
C PRO A 49 -4.53 1.64 -6.32
N ALA A 50 -5.80 1.36 -6.57
CA ALA A 50 -6.80 2.39 -6.86
C ALA A 50 -7.06 3.31 -5.64
N PHE A 51 -7.09 2.76 -4.43
CA PHE A 51 -7.24 3.54 -3.21
C PHE A 51 -6.01 4.42 -2.93
N ILE A 52 -4.81 3.89 -3.16
CA ILE A 52 -3.57 4.64 -3.02
C ILE A 52 -3.49 5.80 -4.03
N ILE A 53 -3.78 5.52 -5.31
CA ILE A 53 -3.74 6.55 -6.37
C ILE A 53 -4.78 7.64 -6.13
N SER A 54 -6.02 7.26 -5.79
CA SER A 54 -7.08 8.24 -5.53
C SER A 54 -6.89 9.01 -4.22
N ASN A 55 -6.05 8.50 -3.31
CA ASN A 55 -5.82 9.02 -1.98
C ASN A 55 -7.14 9.34 -1.23
N SER A 56 -8.15 8.48 -1.42
CA SER A 56 -9.51 8.73 -0.96
C SER A 56 -10.05 7.52 -0.21
N LYS A 57 -10.93 7.75 0.78
CA LYS A 57 -11.57 6.69 1.57
C LYS A 57 -10.58 5.70 2.21
N LEU A 58 -9.42 6.20 2.64
CA LEU A 58 -8.34 5.41 3.20
C LEU A 58 -8.76 4.64 4.46
N GLU A 59 -9.61 5.21 5.31
CA GLU A 59 -10.18 4.49 6.45
C GLU A 59 -10.98 3.27 6.03
N LYS A 60 -11.81 3.40 4.98
CA LYS A 60 -12.56 2.26 4.45
C LYS A 60 -11.63 1.17 3.93
N PHE A 61 -10.54 1.56 3.28
CA PHE A 61 -9.53 0.63 2.81
C PHE A 61 -8.78 -0.05 3.96
N LYS A 62 -8.41 0.71 5.00
CA LYS A 62 -7.79 0.16 6.22
C LYS A 62 -8.68 -0.90 6.87
N GLN A 63 -9.98 -0.64 6.98
CA GLN A 63 -10.93 -1.61 7.51
C GLN A 63 -11.05 -2.86 6.62
N LEU A 64 -11.07 -2.68 5.29
CA LEU A 64 -11.06 -3.81 4.36
C LEU A 64 -9.84 -4.72 4.59
N LEU A 65 -8.66 -4.12 4.71
CA LEU A 65 -7.40 -4.83 4.94
C LEU A 65 -7.40 -5.70 6.21
N LEU A 66 -8.16 -5.33 7.25
CA LEU A 66 -8.27 -6.13 8.47
C LEU A 66 -8.87 -7.53 8.24
N ASN A 67 -9.67 -7.72 7.19
CA ASN A 67 -10.28 -9.02 6.86
C ASN A 67 -9.26 -10.07 6.42
N PHE A 68 -8.04 -9.65 6.06
CA PHE A 68 -7.03 -10.53 5.48
C PHE A 68 -5.88 -10.85 6.45
N LYS A 69 -5.86 -10.27 7.65
CA LYS A 69 -4.77 -10.42 8.63
C LYS A 69 -4.45 -11.86 9.04
N SER A 70 -5.43 -12.76 8.96
CA SER A 70 -5.26 -14.18 9.28
C SER A 70 -4.67 -15.00 8.14
N LEU A 71 -4.53 -14.43 6.93
CA LEU A 71 -3.99 -15.16 5.78
C LEU A 71 -2.47 -15.37 5.94
N PRO A 72 -1.94 -16.56 5.62
CA PRO A 72 -0.50 -16.84 5.71
C PRO A 72 0.37 -15.92 4.84
N ASN A 73 -0.16 -15.44 3.71
CA ASN A 73 0.51 -14.54 2.77
C ASN A 73 0.19 -13.05 3.00
N TRP A 74 -0.45 -12.70 4.11
CA TRP A 74 -0.79 -11.32 4.46
C TRP A 74 0.43 -10.38 4.46
N SER A 75 1.57 -10.87 4.96
CA SER A 75 2.83 -10.13 5.00
C SER A 75 3.38 -9.81 3.61
N VAL A 76 2.97 -10.58 2.58
CA VAL A 76 3.33 -10.37 1.18
C VAL A 76 2.33 -9.41 0.54
N GLY A 77 2.48 -8.13 0.85
CA GLY A 77 1.75 -7.02 0.21
C GLY A 77 0.67 -6.38 1.09
N GLY A 78 -0.22 -7.16 1.70
CA GLY A 78 -1.32 -6.65 2.52
C GLY A 78 -0.83 -5.83 3.73
N GLU A 79 0.15 -6.37 4.45
CA GLU A 79 0.82 -5.67 5.55
C GLU A 79 1.51 -4.39 5.08
N VAL A 80 2.12 -4.39 3.89
CA VAL A 80 2.81 -3.22 3.34
C VAL A 80 1.85 -2.06 3.07
N TYR A 81 0.67 -2.36 2.49
CA TYR A 81 -0.36 -1.33 2.34
C TYR A 81 -0.87 -0.83 3.69
N PHE A 82 -1.02 -1.71 4.68
CA PHE A 82 -1.44 -1.33 6.02
C PHE A 82 -0.42 -0.42 6.71
N ASP A 83 0.87 -0.76 6.65
CA ASP A 83 1.98 0.04 7.18
C ASP A 83 2.06 1.40 6.47
N TYR A 84 1.78 1.46 5.17
CA TYR A 84 1.72 2.73 4.45
C TYR A 84 0.57 3.62 4.91
N LEU A 85 -0.62 3.07 5.15
CA LEU A 85 -1.72 3.85 5.74
C LEU A 85 -1.34 4.36 7.14
N ARG A 86 -0.61 3.55 7.91
CA ARG A 86 -0.08 3.98 9.21
C ARG A 86 0.95 5.10 9.08
N LEU A 87 1.82 5.05 8.07
CA LEU A 87 2.75 6.13 7.74
C LEU A 87 1.99 7.42 7.45
N LEU A 88 0.91 7.38 6.66
CA LEU A 88 0.11 8.56 6.36
C LEU A 88 -0.46 9.21 7.64
N GLU A 89 -1.03 8.41 8.53
CA GLU A 89 -1.55 8.86 9.82
C GLU A 89 -0.44 9.51 10.69
N LEU A 90 0.69 8.82 10.86
CA LEU A 90 1.78 9.29 11.69
C LEU A 90 2.50 10.51 11.09
N SER A 91 2.55 10.60 9.76
CA SER A 91 3.15 11.74 9.06
C SER A 91 2.37 13.05 9.22
N SER A 92 1.13 12.99 9.71
CA SER A 92 0.33 14.17 10.05
C SER A 92 0.67 14.78 11.41
N VAL A 93 1.31 14.01 12.31
CA VAL A 93 1.65 14.44 13.67
C VAL A 93 3.02 15.12 13.67
N SER A 94 3.19 16.30 14.26
CA SER A 94 4.43 17.09 14.15
C SER A 94 5.67 16.45 14.79
N GLN A 95 5.51 15.51 15.72
CA GLN A 95 6.62 14.88 16.42
C GLN A 95 7.05 13.57 15.74
N THR A 96 8.35 13.36 15.64
CA THR A 96 8.92 12.06 15.26
C THR A 96 8.79 11.11 16.44
N THR A 97 8.09 9.98 16.24
CA THR A 97 7.90 8.95 17.25
C THR A 97 8.70 7.69 16.90
N ASP A 98 8.97 6.83 17.89
CA ASP A 98 9.59 5.52 17.62
C ASP A 98 8.69 4.64 16.76
N GLU A 99 7.38 4.82 16.87
CA GLU A 99 6.40 4.16 16.01
C GLU A 99 6.60 4.57 14.53
N LEU A 100 6.79 5.86 14.25
CA LEU A 100 7.05 6.34 12.89
C LEU A 100 8.32 5.70 12.32
N LYS A 101 9.41 5.66 13.10
CA LYS A 101 10.66 5.01 12.68
C LYS A 101 10.45 3.53 12.35
N SER A 102 9.74 2.81 13.22
CA SER A 102 9.43 1.39 13.00
C SER A 102 8.63 1.16 11.72
N VAL A 103 7.63 2.00 11.45
CA VAL A 103 6.83 1.91 10.20
C VAL A 103 7.68 2.23 8.98
N VAL A 104 8.53 3.26 9.04
CA VAL A 104 9.45 3.59 7.95
C VAL A 104 10.42 2.44 7.68
N ASP A 105 10.99 1.82 8.72
CA ASP A 105 11.88 0.67 8.59
C ASP A 105 11.20 -0.51 7.88
N LYS A 106 9.97 -0.84 8.28
CA LYS A 106 9.20 -1.91 7.63
C LYS A 106 8.97 -1.60 6.15
N LEU A 107 8.54 -0.37 5.84
CA LEU A 107 8.26 0.02 4.46
C LEU A 107 9.52 0.03 3.60
N ILE A 108 10.65 0.52 4.10
CA ILE A 108 11.91 0.50 3.36
C ILE A 108 12.29 -0.92 2.94
N ASN A 109 12.11 -1.90 3.82
CA ASN A 109 12.54 -3.27 3.55
C ASN A 109 11.52 -4.08 2.72
N ASN A 110 10.23 -3.74 2.79
CA ASN A 110 9.16 -4.59 2.23
C ASN A 110 8.43 -3.98 1.04
N LEU A 111 8.56 -2.69 0.76
CA LEU A 111 7.76 -2.02 -0.27
C LEU A 111 8.14 -2.46 -1.70
N GLU A 112 9.35 -2.96 -1.89
CA GLU A 112 9.76 -3.60 -3.15
C GLU A 112 9.12 -4.97 -3.39
N LEU A 113 8.59 -5.60 -2.35
CA LEU A 113 7.91 -6.90 -2.43
C LEU A 113 6.47 -6.78 -2.98
N ILE A 114 5.94 -5.55 -3.11
CA ILE A 114 4.62 -5.34 -3.72
C ILE A 114 4.68 -5.74 -5.19
N GLU A 115 3.91 -6.76 -5.55
CA GLU A 115 3.79 -7.19 -6.94
C GLU A 115 3.24 -6.07 -7.82
N THR A 116 3.99 -5.71 -8.85
CA THR A 116 3.58 -4.70 -9.84
C THR A 116 2.88 -5.34 -11.03
N ALA A 117 1.82 -6.10 -10.77
CA ALA A 117 1.12 -6.90 -11.79
C ALA A 117 0.49 -6.06 -12.92
N ASN A 118 0.19 -4.78 -12.66
CA ASN A 118 -0.38 -3.87 -13.65
C ASN A 118 0.12 -2.43 -13.49
N ALA A 119 -0.23 -1.56 -14.43
CA ALA A 119 0.20 -0.17 -14.45
C ALA A 119 -0.24 0.61 -13.20
N GLN A 120 -1.45 0.37 -12.68
CA GLN A 120 -1.91 1.03 -11.46
C GLN A 120 -1.08 0.61 -10.25
N ALA A 121 -0.75 -0.68 -10.11
CA ALA A 121 0.13 -1.16 -9.04
C ALA A 121 1.53 -0.51 -9.09
N LYS A 122 2.10 -0.33 -10.30
CA LYS A 122 3.36 0.41 -10.49
C LYS A 122 3.25 1.85 -10.02
N VAL A 123 2.22 2.57 -10.47
CA VAL A 123 1.99 3.97 -10.07
C VAL A 123 1.79 4.09 -8.56
N ALA A 124 0.98 3.20 -7.96
CA ALA A 124 0.75 3.17 -6.53
C ALA A 124 2.06 2.96 -5.74
N ARG A 125 2.88 1.98 -6.14
CA ARG A 125 4.20 1.72 -5.54
C ARG A 125 5.09 2.97 -5.60
N THR A 126 5.17 3.64 -6.75
CA THR A 126 5.94 4.88 -6.91
C THR A 126 5.44 6.00 -5.99
N LEU A 127 4.12 6.18 -5.88
CA LEU A 127 3.53 7.19 -4.97
C LEU A 127 3.87 6.89 -3.51
N MET A 128 3.81 5.62 -3.12
CA MET A 128 4.15 5.20 -1.76
C MET A 128 5.64 5.43 -1.46
N LEU A 129 6.54 5.07 -2.38
CA LEU A 129 7.98 5.35 -2.28
C LEU A 129 8.26 6.83 -2.13
N LYS A 130 7.64 7.67 -2.98
CA LYS A 130 7.81 9.11 -2.93
C LYS A 130 7.42 9.67 -1.57
N LYS A 131 6.27 9.26 -1.04
CA LYS A 131 5.79 9.71 0.27
C LYS A 131 6.69 9.20 1.41
N LEU A 132 7.19 7.98 1.32
CA LEU A 132 8.15 7.42 2.28
C LEU A 132 9.44 8.25 2.31
N ILE A 133 10.03 8.50 1.14
CA ILE A 133 11.25 9.30 0.99
C ILE A 133 11.06 10.72 1.52
N HIS A 134 9.95 11.37 1.14
CA HIS A 134 9.61 12.69 1.69
C HIS A 134 9.53 12.65 3.21
N THR A 135 8.87 11.64 3.78
CA THR A 135 8.74 11.51 5.24
C THR A 135 10.09 11.29 5.93
N ILE A 136 11.01 10.56 5.31
CA ILE A 136 12.38 10.37 5.83
C ILE A 136 13.10 11.71 5.91
N PHE A 137 13.10 12.50 4.83
CA PHE A 137 13.77 13.80 4.80
C PHE A 137 13.09 14.85 5.67
N ASP A 138 11.77 15.00 5.58
CA ASP A 138 10.99 15.98 6.34
C ASP A 138 11.13 15.78 7.85
N ARG A 139 11.39 14.55 8.29
CA ARG A 139 11.53 14.18 9.70
C ARG A 139 12.98 14.00 10.15
N GLY A 140 13.95 14.23 9.27
CA GLY A 140 15.37 14.10 9.55
C GLY A 140 15.76 12.69 10.00
N LEU A 141 15.13 11.66 9.45
CA LEU A 141 15.46 10.27 9.78
C LEU A 141 16.76 9.88 9.08
N ASP A 142 17.72 9.36 9.85
CA ASP A 142 19.01 8.94 9.32
C ASP A 142 18.92 7.53 8.71
N TYR A 143 19.14 7.44 7.40
CA TYR A 143 19.13 6.18 6.65
C TYR A 143 20.33 6.11 5.69
N PRO A 144 20.94 4.92 5.51
CA PRO A 144 22.03 4.75 4.56
C PRO A 144 21.59 5.14 3.14
N GLN A 145 22.34 6.04 2.51
CA GLN A 145 22.08 6.49 1.13
C GLN A 145 21.89 5.31 0.17
N ALA A 146 22.72 4.27 0.30
CA ALA A 146 22.65 3.08 -0.54
C ALA A 146 21.27 2.39 -0.52
N LYS A 147 20.58 2.41 0.64
CA LYS A 147 19.21 1.86 0.76
C LYS A 147 18.16 2.77 0.12
N LEU A 148 18.37 4.09 0.14
CA LEU A 148 17.45 5.02 -0.49
C LEU A 148 17.60 4.99 -2.02
N THR A 149 18.83 4.82 -2.51
CA THR A 149 19.13 4.77 -3.95
C THR A 149 18.90 3.40 -4.58
N SER A 150 18.67 2.34 -3.78
CA SER A 150 18.37 1.02 -4.32
C SER A 150 16.95 0.91 -4.88
N PHE A 151 16.06 1.84 -4.51
CA PHE A 151 14.69 1.83 -5.00
C PHE A 151 14.61 2.06 -6.51
N GLU A 152 13.86 1.20 -7.18
CA GLU A 152 13.50 1.40 -8.59
C GLU A 152 12.51 2.57 -8.74
N LEU A 153 13.05 3.76 -8.99
CA LEU A 153 12.28 4.99 -9.17
C LEU A 153 12.33 5.47 -10.63
N PRO A 154 11.25 6.11 -11.13
CA PRO A 154 11.32 6.86 -12.39
C PRO A 154 12.38 7.96 -12.30
N SER A 155 13.01 8.29 -13.44
CA SER A 155 14.12 9.25 -13.49
C SER A 155 13.82 10.61 -12.83
N SER A 156 12.57 11.07 -12.89
CA SER A 156 12.15 12.31 -12.22
C SER A 156 12.28 12.25 -10.70
N GLU A 157 11.94 11.12 -10.08
CA GLU A 157 12.03 10.92 -8.64
C GLU A 157 13.46 10.59 -8.21
N THR A 158 14.22 9.86 -9.03
CA THR A 158 15.65 9.61 -8.81
C THR A 158 16.45 10.91 -8.77
N ASN A 159 16.14 11.86 -9.66
CA ASN A 159 16.78 13.17 -9.69
C ASN A 159 16.46 13.99 -8.42
N TYR A 160 15.21 13.95 -7.95
CA TYR A 160 14.81 14.59 -6.70
C TYR A 160 15.55 14.00 -5.49
N LEU A 161 15.60 12.67 -5.40
CA LEU A 161 16.33 11.96 -4.34
C LEU A 161 17.82 12.34 -4.34
N ASN A 162 18.47 12.32 -5.50
CA ASN A 162 19.87 12.71 -5.64
C ASN A 162 20.10 14.17 -5.26
N TYR A 163 19.19 15.07 -5.60
CA TYR A 163 19.26 16.47 -5.17
C TYR A 163 19.19 16.59 -3.65
N LYS A 164 18.23 15.92 -3.00
CA LYS A 164 18.05 15.97 -1.54
C LYS A 164 19.21 15.34 -0.76
N ILE A 165 19.82 14.29 -1.27
CA ILE A 165 21.00 13.69 -0.64
C ILE A 165 22.22 14.59 -0.74
N ASN A 166 22.41 15.24 -1.90
CA ASN A 166 23.57 16.10 -2.16
C ASN A 166 23.32 17.58 -1.77
N GLU A 167 22.19 17.89 -1.16
CA GLU A 167 21.85 19.25 -0.73
C GLU A 167 22.91 19.69 0.31
N PRO A 168 23.71 20.74 0.04
CA PRO A 168 24.73 21.17 0.97
C PRO A 168 24.06 21.58 2.28
N LYS A 169 24.40 20.92 3.39
CA LYS A 169 23.98 21.35 4.72
C LYS A 169 24.52 22.76 4.90
N LEU A 170 23.64 23.77 4.84
CA LEU A 170 24.01 25.14 5.14
C LEU A 170 24.63 25.13 6.53
N ILE A 171 25.91 25.47 6.59
CA ILE A 171 26.65 25.67 7.83
C ILE A 171 26.00 26.90 8.45
N GLU A 172 25.14 26.71 9.45
CA GLU A 172 24.69 27.80 10.31
C GLU A 172 25.94 28.36 10.99
N GLY A 173 26.36 29.55 10.54
CA GLY A 173 27.45 30.33 11.12
C GLY A 173 26.99 31.22 12.27
#